data_AF-A0A673KZM4-F1
#
_entry.id   AF-A0A673KZM4-F1
#
_cell.length_a   1.000
_cell.length_b   1.000
_cell.length_c   1.000
_cell.angle_alpha   90.00
_cell.angle_beta   90.00
_cell.angle_gamma   90.00
#
_symmetry.space_group_name_H-M   'P 1'
#
loop_
_entity.id
_entity.type
_entity.pdbx_description
1 polymer ?
#
loop_
_entity_poly.entity_id
_entity_poly.type
_entity_poly.pdbx_seq_one_letter_code
_entity_poly.pdbx_strand_id
1 'polypeptide(L)'
;AVLFPLFCRTALARFRQAQLEEGRIKERRPFLASECNELPKAEKWRRQIISEISKKVAQIQNAGLGEFKIRDLNDLNDKLLREKGHWEVRIKELGGPDYRVRI
;
A
#
# COMPACT_ATOMS: atom_id res chain seq x y z
N ALA A 1 5.63 -17.11 26.62
CA ALA A 1 5.83 -17.47 25.20
C ALA A 1 5.15 -16.43 24.33
N VAL A 2 5.91 -15.51 23.72
CA VAL A 2 5.38 -14.61 22.68
C VAL A 2 6.33 -14.76 21.50
N LEU A 3 5.88 -15.57 20.53
CA LEU A 3 6.57 -15.82 19.28
C LEU A 3 6.28 -14.65 18.34
N PHE A 4 7.09 -13.59 18.40
CA PHE A 4 7.16 -12.61 17.32
C PHE A 4 8.46 -12.87 16.57
N PRO A 5 8.44 -13.44 15.36
CA PRO A 5 9.66 -13.71 14.63
C PRO A 5 10.29 -12.36 14.27
N LEU A 6 11.43 -12.08 14.90
CA LEU A 6 12.37 -11.05 14.50
C LEU A 6 12.75 -11.32 13.04
N PHE A 7 12.08 -10.62 12.13
CA PHE A 7 12.43 -10.54 10.74
C PHE A 7 13.84 -9.91 10.68
N CYS A 8 14.88 -10.74 10.59
CA CYS A 8 16.27 -10.28 10.57
C CYS A 8 16.48 -9.20 9.50
N ARG A 9 16.68 -7.95 9.92
CA ARG A 9 16.99 -6.79 9.07
C ARG A 9 18.49 -6.75 8.68
N THR A 10 19.16 -7.89 8.52
CA THR A 10 20.58 -7.91 8.17
C THR A 10 20.76 -7.65 6.68
N ALA A 11 21.90 -7.06 6.29
CA ALA A 11 22.22 -6.82 4.88
C ALA A 11 22.17 -8.13 4.05
N LEU A 12 22.62 -9.24 4.63
CA LEU A 12 22.55 -10.58 4.02
C LEU A 12 21.11 -11.06 3.80
N ALA A 13 20.21 -10.84 4.76
CA ALA A 13 18.79 -11.20 4.60
C ALA A 13 18.11 -10.37 3.50
N ARG A 14 18.43 -9.06 3.41
CA ARG A 14 17.94 -8.18 2.35
C ARG A 14 18.49 -8.56 0.98
N PHE A 15 19.77 -8.92 0.89
CA PHE A 15 20.40 -9.39 -0.35
C PHE A 15 19.76 -10.70 -0.84
N ARG A 16 19.57 -11.68 0.07
CA ARG A 16 18.89 -12.94 -0.26
C ARG A 16 17.44 -12.73 -0.71
N GLN A 17 16.72 -11.79 -0.11
CA GLN A 17 15.37 -11.41 -0.58
C GLN A 17 15.40 -10.74 -1.95
N ALA A 18 16.35 -9.85 -2.22
CA ALA A 18 16.48 -9.20 -3.52
C ALA A 18 16.73 -10.21 -4.66
N GLN A 19 17.58 -11.21 -4.42
CA GLN A 19 17.83 -12.31 -5.36
C GLN A 19 16.59 -13.19 -5.58
N LEU A 20 15.75 -13.39 -4.56
CA LEU A 20 14.48 -14.12 -4.68
C LEU A 20 13.36 -13.30 -5.36
N GLU A 21 13.51 -11.97 -5.41
CA GLU A 21 12.61 -11.08 -6.14
C GLU A 21 13.05 -10.83 -7.60
N GLU A 22 14.33 -11.05 -7.93
CA GLU A 22 14.81 -11.02 -9.32
C GLU A 22 14.04 -12.03 -10.17
N GLY A 23 13.32 -11.52 -11.19
CA GLY A 23 12.50 -12.32 -12.10
C GLY A 23 10.99 -12.37 -11.79
N ARG A 24 10.53 -11.82 -10.65
CA ARG A 24 9.08 -11.71 -10.38
C ARG A 24 8.48 -10.50 -11.07
N ILE A 25 7.60 -10.73 -12.05
CA ILE A 25 6.73 -9.68 -12.59
C ILE A 25 5.84 -9.19 -11.43
N LYS A 26 6.05 -7.95 -11.00
CA LYS A 26 5.19 -7.32 -10.00
C LYS A 26 3.81 -7.12 -10.62
N GLU A 27 2.87 -7.95 -10.20
CA GLU A 27 1.45 -7.81 -10.54
C GLU A 27 1.03 -6.36 -10.26
N ARG A 28 0.45 -5.70 -11.26
CA ARG A 28 -0.03 -4.32 -11.11
C ARG A 28 -1.46 -4.35 -10.58
N ARG A 29 -1.76 -3.36 -9.73
CA ARG A 29 -3.11 -3.13 -9.25
C ARG A 29 -4.03 -2.79 -10.44
N PRO A 30 -5.21 -3.44 -10.56
CA PRO A 30 -6.20 -3.06 -11.56
C PRO A 30 -6.66 -1.61 -11.39
N PHE A 31 -7.14 -0.98 -12.46
CA PHE A 31 -7.66 0.39 -12.40
C PHE A 31 -9.00 0.45 -11.68
N LEU A 32 -9.88 -0.54 -11.93
CA LEU A 32 -11.19 -0.63 -11.30
C LEU A 32 -11.16 -1.70 -10.21
N ALA A 33 -11.56 -1.33 -8.98
CA ALA A 33 -11.67 -2.29 -7.88
C ALA A 33 -12.68 -3.41 -8.21
N SER A 34 -13.72 -3.10 -8.99
CA SER A 34 -14.76 -4.05 -9.42
C SER A 34 -14.25 -5.22 -10.25
N GLU A 35 -13.10 -5.08 -10.92
CA GLU A 35 -12.47 -6.18 -11.69
C GLU A 35 -11.86 -7.26 -10.77
N CYS A 36 -11.67 -6.96 -9.49
CA CYS A 36 -11.13 -7.91 -8.53
C CYS A 36 -12.27 -8.71 -7.87
N ASN A 37 -12.26 -10.02 -8.05
CA ASN A 37 -13.26 -10.94 -7.47
C ASN A 37 -12.72 -11.75 -6.28
N GLU A 38 -11.45 -11.57 -5.93
CA GLU A 38 -10.78 -12.33 -4.89
C GLU A 38 -10.50 -11.43 -3.67
N LEU A 39 -11.11 -11.76 -2.53
CA LEU A 39 -10.93 -11.03 -1.28
C LEU A 39 -9.44 -10.86 -0.90
N PRO A 40 -8.58 -11.90 -0.94
CA PRO A 40 -7.17 -11.76 -0.57
C PRO A 40 -6.39 -10.79 -1.47
N LYS A 41 -6.76 -10.70 -2.76
CA LYS A 41 -6.16 -9.75 -3.69
C LYS A 41 -6.63 -8.33 -3.40
N ALA A 42 -7.92 -8.13 -3.13
CA ALA A 42 -8.44 -6.83 -2.74
C ALA A 42 -7.75 -6.29 -1.47
N GLU A 43 -7.52 -7.13 -0.46
CA GLU A 43 -6.77 -6.75 0.75
C GLU A 43 -5.29 -6.48 0.49
N LYS A 44 -4.65 -7.23 -0.42
CA LYS A 44 -3.28 -6.94 -0.90
C LYS A 44 -3.20 -5.54 -1.51
N TRP A 45 -4.13 -5.19 -2.39
CA TRP A 45 -4.16 -3.88 -3.05
C TRP A 45 -4.42 -2.73 -2.08
N ARG A 46 -5.33 -2.90 -1.12
CA ARG A 46 -5.53 -1.93 -0.03
C ARG A 46 -4.23 -1.68 0.75
N ARG A 47 -3.52 -2.73 1.16
CA ARG A 47 -2.24 -2.60 1.89
C ARG A 47 -1.17 -1.90 1.06
N GLN A 48 -1.14 -2.15 -0.25
CA GLN A 48 -0.23 -1.47 -1.16
C GLN A 48 -0.50 0.04 -1.19
N ILE A 49 -1.77 0.46 -1.30
CA ILE A 49 -2.16 1.88 -1.31
C ILE A 49 -1.73 2.56 0.00
N ILE A 50 -1.98 1.92 1.15
CA ILE A 50 -1.56 2.46 2.46
C ILE A 50 -0.04 2.67 2.50
N SER A 51 0.72 1.72 1.96
CA SER A 51 2.20 1.82 1.90
C SER A 51 2.66 2.96 0.97
N GLU A 52 1.95 3.21 -0.14
CA GLU A 52 2.21 4.32 -1.07
C GLU A 52 1.90 5.67 -0.41
N ILE A 53 0.78 5.77 0.30
CA ILE A 53 0.39 6.94 1.11
C ILE A 53 1.47 7.25 2.15
N SER A 54 1.89 6.26 2.95
CA SER A 54 2.91 6.47 3.99
C SER A 54 4.23 6.99 3.42
N LYS A 55 4.66 6.50 2.24
CA LYS A 55 5.86 7.00 1.56
C LYS A 55 5.70 8.45 1.10
N LYS A 56 4.53 8.82 0.55
CA LYS A 56 4.25 10.19 0.11
C LYS A 56 4.14 11.16 1.29
N VAL A 57 3.52 10.76 2.40
CA VAL A 57 3.47 11.55 3.63
C VAL A 57 4.88 11.79 4.17
N ALA A 58 5.73 10.76 4.21
CA ALA A 58 7.12 10.93 4.58
C ALA A 58 7.88 11.86 3.63
N GLN A 59 7.56 11.85 2.33
CA GLN A 59 8.10 12.83 1.39
C GLN A 59 7.63 14.25 1.72
N ILE A 60 6.34 14.49 1.92
CA ILE A 60 5.76 15.80 2.27
C ILE A 60 6.41 16.38 3.54
N GLN A 61 6.71 15.53 4.53
CA GLN A 61 7.35 15.93 5.78
C GLN A 61 8.83 16.32 5.64
N ASN A 62 9.48 16.05 4.50
CA ASN A 62 10.86 16.50 4.28
C ASN A 62 10.88 17.99 3.94
N ALA A 63 11.37 18.80 4.89
CA ALA A 63 11.42 20.26 4.84
C ALA A 63 12.26 20.87 3.68
N GLY A 64 12.95 20.05 2.88
CA GLY A 64 13.76 20.48 1.74
C GLY A 64 13.04 20.47 0.38
N LEU A 65 11.75 20.12 0.33
CA LEU A 65 10.96 20.11 -0.91
C LEU A 65 10.34 21.48 -1.17
N GLY A 66 10.46 21.99 -2.41
CA GLY A 66 9.80 23.23 -2.81
C GLY A 66 8.27 23.11 -2.79
N GLU A 67 7.57 24.23 -2.54
CA GLU A 67 6.11 24.27 -2.34
C GLU A 67 5.29 23.65 -3.48
N PHE A 68 5.74 23.81 -4.73
CA PHE A 68 5.08 23.18 -5.88
C PHE A 68 5.06 21.66 -5.77
N LYS A 69 6.18 21.08 -5.32
CA LYS A 69 6.29 19.62 -5.18
C LYS A 69 5.42 19.11 -4.03
N ILE A 70 5.28 19.88 -2.96
CA ILE A 70 4.40 19.56 -1.83
C ILE A 70 2.94 19.53 -2.29
N ARG A 71 2.50 20.51 -3.09
CA ARG A 71 1.15 20.54 -3.66
C ARG A 71 0.87 19.31 -4.54
N ASP A 72 1.78 19.00 -5.46
CA ASP A 72 1.65 17.81 -6.30
C ASP A 72 1.56 16.52 -5.46
N LEU A 73 2.37 16.41 -4.41
CA LEU A 73 2.37 15.25 -3.52
C LEU A 73 1.06 15.12 -2.75
N ASN A 74 0.48 16.24 -2.29
CA ASN A 74 -0.84 16.27 -1.64
C ASN A 74 -1.96 15.84 -2.60
N ASP A 75 -2.01 16.38 -3.81
CA ASP A 75 -3.01 16.00 -4.82
C ASP A 75 -2.95 14.51 -5.15
N LEU A 76 -1.73 13.96 -5.23
CA LEU A 76 -1.52 12.53 -5.43
C LEU A 76 -1.94 11.71 -4.20
N ASN A 77 -1.71 12.22 -2.99
CA ASN A 77 -2.13 11.56 -1.76
C ASN A 77 -3.67 11.49 -1.67
N ASP A 78 -4.36 12.57 -2.02
CA ASP A 78 -5.82 12.62 -2.05
C ASP A 78 -6.42 11.66 -3.07
N LYS A 79 -5.77 11.51 -4.23
CA LYS A 79 -6.16 10.48 -5.22
C LYS A 79 -6.02 9.07 -4.65
N LEU A 80 -4.91 8.76 -3.97
CA LEU A 80 -4.70 7.45 -3.35
C LEU A 80 -5.69 7.17 -2.21
N LEU A 81 -6.06 8.19 -1.42
CA LEU A 81 -7.07 8.04 -0.37
C LEU A 81 -8.46 7.70 -0.95
N ARG A 82 -8.83 8.32 -2.07
CA ARG A 82 -10.07 7.95 -2.79
C ARG A 82 -10.01 6.52 -3.31
N GLU A 83 -8.88 6.14 -3.91
CA GLU A 83 -8.66 4.79 -4.41
C GLU A 83 -8.77 3.75 -3.27
N LYS A 84 -8.14 4.01 -2.11
CA LYS A 84 -8.29 3.19 -0.90
C LYS A 84 -9.76 2.98 -0.55
N GLY A 85 -10.57 4.04 -0.60
CA GLY A 85 -12.01 3.97 -0.33
C GLY A 85 -12.74 3.00 -1.26
N HIS A 86 -12.41 3.01 -2.56
CA HIS A 86 -12.98 2.05 -3.52
C HIS A 86 -12.61 0.60 -3.18
N TRP A 87 -11.36 0.35 -2.81
CA TRP A 87 -10.91 -0.98 -2.39
C TRP A 87 -11.56 -1.43 -1.07
N GLU A 88 -11.79 -0.52 -0.12
CA GLU A 88 -12.47 -0.84 1.14
C GLU A 88 -13.94 -1.20 0.94
N VAL A 89 -14.64 -0.52 0.03
CA VAL A 89 -15.99 -0.90 -0.38
C VAL A 89 -15.98 -2.27 -1.06
N ARG A 90 -15.04 -2.50 -2.00
CA ARG A 90 -14.96 -3.79 -2.70
C ARG A 90 -14.69 -4.96 -1.75
N ILE A 91 -13.81 -4.77 -0.77
CA ILE A 91 -13.55 -5.78 0.26
C ILE A 91 -14.83 -6.14 1.00
N LYS A 92 -15.64 -5.15 1.39
CA LYS A 92 -16.92 -5.38 2.05
C LYS A 92 -17.90 -6.15 1.17
N GLU A 93 -18.00 -5.80 -0.12
CA GLU A 93 -18.85 -6.51 -1.08
C GLU A 93 -18.44 -7.98 -1.26
N LEU A 94 -17.13 -8.28 -1.17
CA LEU A 94 -16.59 -9.63 -1.25
C LEU A 94 -16.71 -10.42 0.07
N GLY A 95 -17.44 -9.90 1.07
CA GLY A 95 -17.63 -10.55 2.37
C GLY A 95 -16.47 -10.33 3.36
N GLY A 96 -15.57 -9.40 3.07
CA GLY A 96 -14.47 -9.01 3.94
C GLY A 96 -14.86 -8.02 5.04
N PRO A 97 -13.90 -7.67 5.91
CA PRO A 97 -14.12 -6.75 7.02
C PRO A 97 -14.41 -5.31 6.56
N ASP A 98 -15.25 -4.59 7.32
CA ASP A 98 -15.54 -3.18 7.07
C ASP A 98 -14.44 -2.28 7.66
N TYR A 99 -13.57 -1.78 6.79
CA TYR A 99 -12.46 -0.91 7.16
C TYR A 99 -12.85 0.57 7.29
N ARG A 100 -14.08 0.98 6.93
CA ARG A 100 -14.53 2.38 6.99
C ARG A 100 -15.03 2.78 8.38
N VAL A 101 -15.40 1.80 9.20
CA VAL A 101 -16.06 2.01 10.51
C VAL A 101 -15.07 2.35 11.64
N ARG A 102 -13.75 2.34 11.38
CA ARG A 102 -12.75 2.76 12.38
C ARG A 102 -12.15 4.11 12.02
N ILE A 103 -12.80 5.18 12.47
CA ILE A 103 -12.18 6.48 12.76
C ILE A 103 -12.76 6.97 14.08
#